data_AF-A0A819XS37-F1
#
_entry.id   AF-A0A819XS37-F1
#
_cell.length_a   1.000
_cell.length_b   1.000
_cell.length_c   1.000
_cell.angle_alpha   90.00
_cell.angle_beta   90.00
_cell.angle_gamma   90.00
#
_symmetry.space_group_name_H-M   'P 1'
#
loop_
_entity.id
_entity.type
_entity.pdbx_description
1 polymer ?
#
loop_
_entity_poly.entity_id
_entity_poly.type
_entity_poly.pdbx_seq_one_letter_code
_entity_poly.pdbx_strand_id
1 'polypeptide(L)'
;MMYNFNPLIDRLQIRLDIGRTANEGFLQIYNWTRRDWSYVCYDTFRQLFSYRLICHQLGLPWKNILAHSDSFYLYDYQKLPIWQEKIDCLGNEPSISSCSFTIENNNICSKLFYISCYDDNLLYTLNSNIQPEFSNNLGGYPLPHSSPTYESPQSWNGIHFANSEYEEDLSSLDYTRHDQSLLRYVLISETNDYQPAIQTIYRTPAIERIHIEHSRQIGFEFLLPKQSILFGYSRITNSLDLAINGLVYYGQSTHEKSTFDLLYEQNINGKPFSLLNLCNAHRIINVKYRLITYYKYEYDYRTCSKLFCSNNPYKIGIRFFQVNLLNSTYQNDWIEIHRVINDEDGNEKNELLTYLTNGSSNSAWKHLYSIEKGCLRVTIYASSGSKTNGFMAEVTLFPVTPFSTREIVHQISDNVFLGNQQGVLKYTSAGERSANLYFQSNTLLYNGYYRYNSSSSPINLFLFQNSQRFYFGNNWLSRNLGGTYIQCYSQSLSSIFNGHLFNNVFYRNNNDSVLTFNGMEMSAFCNLYAIQNAIMFNDAYYRNIINFNSVVANFRNVLIT
;
A
#
# COMPACT_ATOMS: atom_id res chain seq x y z
N MET A 1 7.34 50.77 -13.32
CA MET A 1 5.97 50.78 -12.76
C MET A 1 6.11 50.56 -11.25
N MET A 2 5.25 51.15 -10.43
CA MET A 2 5.31 50.92 -8.98
C MET A 2 4.71 49.55 -8.67
N TYR A 3 5.44 48.72 -7.90
CA TYR A 3 4.83 47.56 -7.27
C TYR A 3 3.94 48.05 -6.13
N ASN A 4 2.65 47.75 -6.20
CA ASN A 4 1.72 48.04 -5.10
C ASN A 4 2.05 47.12 -3.92
N PHE A 5 2.81 47.63 -2.96
CA PHE A 5 3.03 46.98 -1.67
C PHE A 5 1.67 46.69 -1.00
N ASN A 6 1.29 45.41 -0.95
CA ASN A 6 0.13 44.97 -0.21
C ASN A 6 0.62 44.33 1.10
N PRO A 7 0.56 45.03 2.25
CA PRO A 7 1.26 44.64 3.48
C PRO A 7 0.71 43.36 4.14
N LEU A 8 -0.35 42.75 3.59
CA LEU A 8 -0.86 41.44 3.99
C LEU A 8 -0.17 40.28 3.24
N ILE A 9 0.41 40.52 2.07
CA ILE A 9 0.95 39.47 1.17
C ILE A 9 2.44 39.21 1.43
N ASP A 10 3.21 40.17 1.92
CA ASP A 10 4.65 39.96 2.20
C ASP A 10 4.92 39.09 3.46
N ARG A 11 3.88 38.61 4.17
CA ARG A 11 4.02 37.90 5.45
C ARG A 11 3.00 36.78 5.71
N LEU A 12 2.83 35.81 4.79
CA LEU A 12 2.38 34.49 5.26
C LEU A 12 3.51 33.88 6.10
N GLN A 13 3.35 33.93 7.42
CA GLN A 13 4.20 33.20 8.34
C GLN A 13 3.78 31.72 8.31
N ILE A 14 4.77 30.84 8.19
CA ILE A 14 4.59 29.39 8.19
C ILE A 14 5.43 28.77 9.31
N ARG A 15 4.95 27.65 9.85
CA ARG A 15 5.71 26.80 10.79
C ARG A 15 5.32 25.33 10.62
N LEU A 16 6.18 24.45 11.09
CA LEU A 16 5.85 23.04 11.30
C LEU A 16 5.46 22.83 12.77
N ASP A 17 4.47 21.98 13.01
CA ASP A 17 4.00 21.60 14.34
C ASP A 17 3.89 20.07 14.44
N ILE A 18 4.17 19.50 15.62
CA ILE A 18 4.14 18.05 15.89
C ILE A 18 5.02 17.21 14.90
N GLY A 19 6.34 17.37 14.98
CA GLY A 19 7.34 16.55 14.27
C GLY A 19 8.28 15.77 15.21
N ARG A 20 9.02 14.78 14.69
CA ARG A 20 10.04 14.03 15.47
C ARG A 20 11.39 14.75 15.49
N THR A 21 11.65 15.59 14.50
CA THR A 21 12.85 16.42 14.36
C THR A 21 12.42 17.86 14.09
N ALA A 22 13.35 18.82 14.20
CA ALA A 22 13.07 20.23 13.87
C ALA A 22 12.77 20.47 12.37
N ASN A 23 13.00 19.45 11.52
CA ASN A 23 12.87 19.54 10.07
C ASN A 23 11.51 19.03 9.55
N GLU A 24 10.59 18.62 10.41
CA GLU A 24 9.34 17.99 9.99
C GLU A 24 8.14 18.35 10.87
N GLY A 25 6.94 18.10 10.37
CA GLY A 25 5.68 18.33 11.08
C GLY A 25 4.51 18.64 10.15
N PHE A 26 3.34 18.87 10.73
CA PHE A 26 2.19 19.43 10.03
C PHE A 26 2.40 20.91 9.75
N LEU A 27 2.11 21.36 8.53
CA LEU A 27 2.21 22.76 8.16
C LEU A 27 1.06 23.58 8.76
N GLN A 28 1.40 24.71 9.37
CA GLN A 28 0.46 25.75 9.75
C GLN A 28 0.82 27.08 9.11
N ILE A 29 -0.21 27.84 8.71
CA ILE A 29 -0.11 29.22 8.21
C ILE A 29 -0.72 30.16 9.26
N TYR A 30 -0.07 31.27 9.57
CA TYR A 30 -0.62 32.27 10.49
C TYR A 30 -1.73 33.09 9.83
N ASN A 31 -2.95 32.96 10.34
CA ASN A 31 -4.12 33.69 9.85
C ASN A 31 -4.22 35.05 10.55
N TRP A 32 -3.69 36.10 9.94
CA TRP A 32 -3.70 37.46 10.49
C TRP A 32 -5.11 37.98 10.87
N THR A 33 -6.15 37.55 10.17
CA THR A 33 -7.55 37.94 10.41
C THR A 33 -8.10 37.32 11.70
N ARG A 34 -7.76 36.06 11.99
CA ARG A 34 -8.12 35.37 13.24
C ARG A 34 -7.06 35.53 14.36
N ARG A 35 -5.88 36.04 14.02
CA ARG A 35 -4.65 36.12 14.85
C ARG A 35 -4.15 34.77 15.38
N ASP A 36 -4.43 33.69 14.67
CA ASP A 36 -4.15 32.32 15.11
C ASP A 36 -3.58 31.44 13.98
N TRP A 37 -2.90 30.36 14.34
CA TRP A 37 -2.29 29.42 13.41
C TRP A 37 -3.31 28.43 12.84
N SER A 38 -3.50 28.43 11.53
CA SER A 38 -4.41 27.51 10.83
C SER A 38 -3.64 26.35 10.20
N TYR A 39 -4.10 25.12 10.41
CA TYR A 39 -3.55 23.93 9.75
C TYR A 39 -3.90 23.92 8.26
N VAL A 40 -3.01 23.40 7.43
CA VAL A 40 -3.20 23.28 5.98
C VAL A 40 -3.64 21.87 5.60
N CYS A 41 -4.59 21.73 4.67
CA CYS A 41 -5.03 20.42 4.18
C CYS A 41 -4.03 19.88 3.15
N TYR A 42 -3.92 18.56 3.05
CA TYR A 42 -3.00 17.95 2.09
C TYR A 42 -3.35 18.35 0.64
N ASP A 43 -4.64 18.37 0.31
CA ASP A 43 -5.16 18.68 -1.02
C ASP A 43 -5.15 20.19 -1.35
N THR A 44 -4.64 21.05 -0.44
CA THR A 44 -4.46 22.50 -0.64
C THR A 44 -3.30 22.82 -1.60
N PHE A 45 -2.37 21.87 -1.79
CA PHE A 45 -1.20 22.03 -2.65
C PHE A 45 -1.23 21.10 -3.85
N ARG A 46 -0.80 21.60 -5.01
CA ARG A 46 -0.90 20.88 -6.29
C ARG A 46 0.42 20.32 -6.81
N GLN A 47 1.57 20.76 -6.30
CA GLN A 47 2.88 20.50 -6.91
C GLN A 47 4.01 20.31 -5.89
N LEU A 48 5.00 19.47 -6.23
CA LEU A 48 6.26 19.28 -5.47
C LEU A 48 7.02 20.60 -5.23
N PHE A 49 6.92 21.53 -6.19
CA PHE A 49 7.55 22.85 -6.11
C PHE A 49 7.06 23.68 -4.91
N SER A 50 5.77 23.58 -4.53
CA SER A 50 5.24 24.23 -3.33
C SER A 50 5.94 23.72 -2.06
N TYR A 51 6.26 22.42 -2.00
CA TYR A 51 6.89 21.79 -0.83
C TYR A 51 8.35 22.20 -0.70
N ARG A 52 9.07 22.27 -1.82
CA ARG A 52 10.43 22.81 -1.90
C ARG A 52 10.50 24.24 -1.38
N LEU A 53 9.52 25.06 -1.76
CA LEU A 53 9.41 26.45 -1.34
C LEU A 53 9.09 26.59 0.16
N ILE A 54 8.26 25.70 0.73
CA ILE A 54 8.00 25.63 2.18
C ILE A 54 9.28 25.35 2.97
N CYS A 55 10.03 24.30 2.63
CA CYS A 55 11.29 24.00 3.33
C CYS A 55 12.30 25.15 3.20
N HIS A 56 12.46 25.71 2.00
CA HIS A 56 13.34 26.86 1.75
C HIS A 56 12.96 28.10 2.59
N GLN A 57 11.67 28.47 2.62
CA GLN A 57 11.18 29.62 3.39
C GLN A 57 11.28 29.40 4.91
N LEU A 58 11.24 28.16 5.39
CA LEU A 58 11.49 27.81 6.80
C LEU A 58 12.99 27.81 7.17
N GLY A 59 13.89 27.99 6.20
CA GLY A 59 15.34 27.84 6.41
C GLY A 59 15.78 26.38 6.62
N LEU A 60 14.94 25.43 6.23
CA LEU A 60 15.19 23.98 6.36
C LEU A 60 15.84 23.42 5.08
N PRO A 61 16.49 22.24 5.17
CA PRO A 61 16.98 21.51 4.00
C PRO A 61 15.90 21.30 2.93
N TRP A 62 16.19 21.74 1.70
CA TRP A 62 15.18 21.96 0.65
C TRP A 62 15.59 21.32 -0.70
N LYS A 63 16.50 20.35 -0.66
CA LYS A 63 16.83 19.50 -1.82
C LYS A 63 15.85 18.33 -1.93
N ASN A 64 15.67 17.58 -0.83
CA ASN A 64 14.75 16.47 -0.73
C ASN A 64 13.61 16.84 0.21
N ILE A 65 12.37 16.67 -0.25
CA ILE A 65 11.19 17.05 0.52
C ILE A 65 10.18 15.91 0.45
N LEU A 66 9.77 15.44 1.63
CA LEU A 66 8.80 14.37 1.78
C LEU A 66 7.49 14.98 2.30
N ALA A 67 6.52 15.16 1.42
CA ALA A 67 5.18 15.58 1.77
C ALA A 67 4.23 14.38 1.78
N HIS A 68 3.48 14.17 2.86
CA HIS A 68 2.52 13.08 2.97
C HIS A 68 1.21 13.49 3.63
N SER A 69 0.17 12.70 3.36
CA SER A 69 -1.20 12.96 3.82
C SER A 69 -1.54 12.02 4.98
N ASP A 70 -1.76 12.53 6.19
CA ASP A 70 -2.20 11.72 7.33
C ASP A 70 -3.69 11.93 7.66
N SER A 71 -4.35 10.85 8.09
CA SER A 71 -5.78 10.80 8.40
C SER A 71 -6.04 11.04 9.89
N PHE A 72 -6.09 12.33 10.25
CA PHE A 72 -6.70 12.93 11.45
C PHE A 72 -6.76 12.11 12.74
N TYR A 73 -5.80 12.33 13.64
CA TYR A 73 -5.88 11.92 15.05
C TYR A 73 -6.07 13.05 16.06
N LEU A 74 -6.01 14.32 15.64
CA LEU A 74 -6.39 15.42 16.52
C LEU A 74 -7.90 15.34 16.82
N TYR A 75 -8.22 14.83 18.02
CA TYR A 75 -9.56 14.87 18.60
C TYR A 75 -10.11 16.31 18.49
N ASP A 76 -11.39 16.43 18.15
CA ASP A 76 -12.05 17.70 17.82
C ASP A 76 -11.47 18.47 16.60
N TYR A 77 -11.16 17.78 15.49
CA TYR A 77 -10.80 18.43 14.22
C TYR A 77 -11.79 19.52 13.77
N GLN A 78 -13.09 19.39 14.10
CA GLN A 78 -14.14 20.37 13.82
C GLN A 78 -13.96 21.71 14.56
N LYS A 79 -13.06 21.77 15.56
CA LYS A 79 -12.69 22.98 16.32
C LYS A 79 -11.35 23.55 15.90
N LEU A 80 -10.58 22.86 15.06
CA LEU A 80 -9.27 23.35 14.60
C LEU A 80 -9.45 24.42 13.51
N PRO A 81 -8.71 25.54 13.57
CA PRO A 81 -8.64 26.48 12.46
C PRO A 81 -7.96 25.82 11.25
N ILE A 82 -8.69 25.74 10.14
CA ILE A 82 -8.21 25.21 8.86
C ILE A 82 -8.01 26.35 7.87
N TRP A 83 -6.94 26.27 7.07
CA TRP A 83 -6.66 27.19 5.97
C TRP A 83 -7.56 26.89 4.75
N GLN A 84 -8.20 27.92 4.19
CA GLN A 84 -9.32 27.77 3.24
C GLN A 84 -8.99 28.14 1.78
N GLU A 85 -7.74 28.51 1.50
CA GLU A 85 -7.28 28.94 0.17
C GLU A 85 -6.27 27.94 -0.40
N LYS A 86 -6.50 27.44 -1.61
CA LYS A 86 -5.53 26.65 -2.39
C LYS A 86 -4.32 27.49 -2.77
N ILE A 87 -3.15 26.85 -2.78
CA ILE A 87 -1.86 27.50 -3.02
C ILE A 87 -1.16 26.81 -4.20
N ASP A 88 -1.34 27.40 -5.39
CA ASP A 88 -0.71 26.96 -6.63
C ASP A 88 0.57 27.78 -6.88
N CYS A 89 1.73 27.15 -6.64
CA CYS A 89 3.07 27.69 -6.91
C CYS A 89 3.65 27.08 -8.21
N LEU A 90 4.49 27.84 -8.91
CA LEU A 90 5.19 27.45 -10.14
C LEU A 90 6.64 26.97 -9.90
N GLY A 91 7.20 27.24 -8.73
CA GLY A 91 8.55 26.83 -8.32
C GLY A 91 9.67 27.85 -8.52
N ASN A 92 9.32 29.05 -9.00
CA ASN A 92 10.25 30.17 -9.19
C ASN A 92 9.97 31.35 -8.22
N GLU A 93 8.95 31.21 -7.37
CA GLU A 93 8.57 32.15 -6.33
C GLU A 93 9.61 32.22 -5.19
N PRO A 94 9.87 33.40 -4.59
CA PRO A 94 10.78 33.53 -3.45
C PRO A 94 10.14 33.10 -2.10
N SER A 95 8.81 33.07 -2.03
CA SER A 95 8.02 32.72 -0.84
C SER A 95 6.69 32.08 -1.24
N ILE A 96 6.12 31.27 -0.36
CA ILE A 96 4.76 30.72 -0.51
C ILE A 96 3.71 31.83 -0.70
N SER A 97 3.99 33.03 -0.17
CA SER A 97 3.12 34.20 -0.27
C SER A 97 3.14 34.89 -1.64
N SER A 98 4.10 34.53 -2.49
CA SER A 98 4.18 34.99 -3.89
C SER A 98 3.46 34.04 -4.87
N CYS A 99 2.97 32.89 -4.38
CA CYS A 99 2.21 31.92 -5.18
C CYS A 99 0.78 32.42 -5.46
N SER A 100 0.05 31.72 -6.33
CA SER A 100 -1.35 32.05 -6.62
C SER A 100 -2.29 31.40 -5.59
N PHE A 101 -3.16 32.23 -5.00
CA PHE A 101 -4.15 31.82 -4.00
C PHE A 101 -5.55 31.72 -4.62
N THR A 102 -6.25 30.62 -4.40
CA THR A 102 -7.62 30.40 -4.88
C THR A 102 -8.53 29.98 -3.73
N ILE A 103 -9.59 30.75 -3.47
CA ILE A 103 -10.59 30.44 -2.42
C ILE A 103 -11.42 29.23 -2.88
N GLU A 104 -11.45 28.16 -2.07
CA GLU A 104 -12.31 27.00 -2.31
C GLU A 104 -13.56 27.02 -1.42
N ASN A 105 -14.69 27.36 -2.03
CA ASN A 105 -15.98 27.22 -1.38
C ASN A 105 -16.34 25.72 -1.26
N ASN A 106 -16.55 25.25 -0.01
CA ASN A 106 -17.05 23.92 0.37
C ASN A 106 -16.07 22.73 0.44
N ASN A 107 -14.74 22.94 0.54
CA ASN A 107 -13.84 21.80 0.81
C ASN A 107 -13.78 21.43 2.31
N ILE A 108 -14.28 20.24 2.63
CA ILE A 108 -14.07 19.57 3.92
C ILE A 108 -12.65 19.00 3.95
N CYS A 109 -11.82 19.50 4.86
CA CYS A 109 -10.45 19.04 5.03
C CYS A 109 -10.44 17.55 5.45
N SER A 110 -10.01 16.64 4.57
CA SER A 110 -10.04 15.20 4.83
C SER A 110 -8.73 14.64 5.39
N LYS A 111 -7.62 15.34 5.17
CA LYS A 111 -6.26 15.00 5.62
C LYS A 111 -5.45 16.29 5.84
N LEU A 112 -4.59 16.31 6.85
CA LEU A 112 -3.67 17.42 7.08
C LEU A 112 -2.38 17.25 6.26
N PHE A 113 -1.76 18.36 5.90
CA PHE A 113 -0.49 18.39 5.17
C PHE A 113 0.68 18.22 6.13
N TYR A 114 1.36 17.08 6.06
CA TYR A 114 2.63 16.82 6.76
C TYR A 114 3.80 16.94 5.79
N ILE A 115 4.90 17.53 6.23
CA ILE A 115 6.11 17.73 5.44
C ILE A 115 7.36 17.43 6.27
N SER A 116 8.40 16.88 5.62
CA SER A 116 9.71 16.60 6.21
C SER A 116 10.81 17.04 5.22
N CYS A 117 11.77 17.82 5.71
CA CYS A 117 12.69 18.66 4.92
C CYS A 117 14.16 18.19 5.09
N TYR A 118 14.75 17.61 4.05
CA TYR A 118 16.03 16.88 4.11
C TYR A 118 17.04 17.31 3.03
N ASP A 119 18.32 17.18 3.37
CA ASP A 119 19.47 17.26 2.45
C ASP A 119 20.05 15.85 2.26
N ASP A 120 20.88 15.68 1.23
CA ASP A 120 21.40 14.37 0.75
C ASP A 120 22.29 13.59 1.74
N ASN A 121 22.51 14.11 2.96
CA ASN A 121 23.45 13.58 3.96
C ASN A 121 22.74 13.05 5.22
N LEU A 122 21.66 12.27 5.07
CA LEU A 122 20.97 11.64 6.21
C LEU A 122 21.34 10.17 6.43
N LEU A 123 22.60 9.99 6.83
CA LEU A 123 22.89 8.97 7.85
C LEU A 123 21.95 9.21 9.04
N TYR A 124 21.11 8.23 9.37
CA TYR A 124 20.26 8.27 10.56
C TYR A 124 21.13 8.22 11.82
N THR A 125 21.60 9.38 12.29
CA THR A 125 22.03 9.56 13.68
C THR A 125 20.79 9.48 14.56
N LEU A 126 20.36 8.26 14.83
CA LEU A 126 19.44 7.95 15.92
C LEU A 126 20.02 8.56 17.19
N ASN A 127 19.32 9.52 17.80
CA ASN A 127 19.63 10.02 19.15
C ASN A 127 19.27 8.98 20.23
N SER A 128 19.72 7.74 20.02
CA SER A 128 19.96 6.79 21.09
C SER A 128 21.18 7.26 21.89
N ASN A 129 21.08 7.29 23.22
CA ASN A 129 22.21 7.52 24.12
C ASN A 129 23.16 6.31 24.16
N ILE A 130 23.77 6.01 23.01
CA ILE A 130 24.83 5.01 22.83
C ILE A 130 26.14 5.80 22.74
N GLN A 131 27.11 5.47 23.60
CA GLN A 131 28.40 6.16 23.60
C GLN A 131 29.18 5.85 22.31
N PRO A 132 29.80 6.84 21.65
CA PRO A 132 30.47 6.66 20.38
C PRO A 132 31.89 6.09 20.55
N GLU A 133 32.01 4.82 20.93
CA GLU A 133 33.31 4.12 21.08
C GLU A 133 33.70 3.26 19.88
N PHE A 134 33.01 3.40 18.74
CA PHE A 134 33.37 2.74 17.47
C PHE A 134 33.51 3.73 16.30
N SER A 135 34.37 4.73 16.47
CA SER A 135 34.90 5.59 15.40
C SER A 135 36.43 5.42 15.30
N ASN A 136 36.87 4.25 14.84
CA ASN A 136 38.29 3.97 14.65
C ASN A 136 38.91 4.83 13.53
N ASN A 137 39.67 5.85 13.95
CA ASN A 137 40.85 6.42 13.30
C ASN A 137 41.03 6.18 11.79
N LEU A 138 40.66 7.17 10.98
CA LEU A 138 41.37 7.51 9.73
C LEU A 138 41.37 9.03 9.56
N GLY A 139 42.51 9.60 9.17
CA GLY A 139 42.77 11.04 9.22
C GLY A 139 42.01 11.84 8.14
N GLY A 140 41.59 13.05 8.49
CA GLY A 140 40.84 13.92 7.59
C GLY A 140 41.71 14.75 6.65
N TYR A 141 41.18 15.01 5.45
CA TYR A 141 41.47 16.19 4.64
C TYR A 141 40.12 16.77 4.15
N PRO A 142 39.84 18.07 4.33
CA PRO A 142 38.65 18.68 3.77
C PRO A 142 38.82 18.87 2.25
N LEU A 143 37.95 18.24 1.46
CA LEU A 143 37.91 18.48 0.01
C LEU A 143 37.25 19.84 -0.31
N PRO A 144 37.63 20.52 -1.42
CA PRO A 144 37.29 21.93 -1.61
C PRO A 144 35.84 22.16 -2.03
N HIS A 145 35.29 23.32 -1.65
CA HIS A 145 34.07 23.85 -2.25
C HIS A 145 34.31 24.26 -3.71
N SER A 146 33.85 23.45 -4.65
CA SER A 146 33.57 23.89 -6.02
C SER A 146 32.45 23.04 -6.62
N SER A 147 31.31 23.67 -6.93
CA SER A 147 30.17 22.98 -7.51
C SER A 147 30.43 22.62 -8.98
N PRO A 148 30.30 21.34 -9.38
CA PRO A 148 29.46 21.02 -10.52
C PRO A 148 27.98 21.20 -10.13
N THR A 149 27.13 21.56 -11.08
CA THR A 149 25.69 21.31 -10.95
C THR A 149 25.46 19.82 -11.10
N TYR A 150 25.61 19.08 -10.00
CA TYR A 150 25.19 17.69 -9.94
C TYR A 150 23.66 17.68 -10.01
N GLU A 151 23.12 17.47 -11.21
CA GLU A 151 21.75 16.98 -11.34
C GLU A 151 21.66 15.72 -10.48
N SER A 152 20.67 15.66 -9.58
CA SER A 152 20.38 14.46 -8.79
C SER A 152 20.33 13.26 -9.75
N PRO A 153 21.15 12.21 -9.57
CA PRO A 153 21.25 11.12 -10.54
C PRO A 153 19.85 10.59 -10.80
N GLN A 154 19.40 10.62 -12.08
CA GLN A 154 18.00 10.48 -12.45
C GLN A 154 17.37 9.29 -11.72
N SER A 155 16.57 9.60 -10.71
CA SER A 155 16.19 8.62 -9.70
C SER A 155 15.41 7.51 -10.38
N TRP A 156 15.90 6.29 -10.20
CA TRP A 156 15.48 5.15 -11.00
C TRP A 156 14.20 4.52 -10.48
N ASN A 157 13.50 3.87 -11.40
CA ASN A 157 12.17 3.28 -11.15
C ASN A 157 12.20 1.97 -10.36
N GLY A 158 13.35 1.54 -9.85
CA GLY A 158 13.52 0.24 -9.18
C GLY A 158 13.58 -0.93 -10.16
N ILE A 159 13.47 -2.15 -9.62
CA ILE A 159 13.59 -3.41 -10.39
C ILE A 159 12.21 -4.05 -10.55
N HIS A 160 11.79 -4.28 -11.80
CA HIS A 160 10.52 -4.94 -12.11
C HIS A 160 10.73 -6.34 -12.70
N PHE A 161 10.08 -7.35 -12.13
CA PHE A 161 9.94 -8.68 -12.73
C PHE A 161 8.47 -8.92 -13.07
N ALA A 162 8.17 -9.09 -14.35
CA ALA A 162 6.82 -9.09 -14.88
C ALA A 162 6.74 -9.88 -16.20
N ASN A 163 5.54 -10.22 -16.66
CA ASN A 163 5.35 -10.71 -18.04
C ASN A 163 5.37 -9.54 -19.04
N SER A 164 5.70 -9.84 -20.29
CA SER A 164 5.63 -8.90 -21.42
C SER A 164 4.21 -8.65 -21.92
N GLU A 165 3.28 -9.57 -21.65
CA GLU A 165 1.85 -9.46 -21.97
C GLU A 165 1.00 -9.39 -20.68
N TYR A 166 -0.23 -8.88 -20.83
CA TYR A 166 -1.24 -8.82 -19.75
C TYR A 166 -1.90 -10.17 -19.44
N GLU A 167 -1.69 -11.19 -20.27
CA GLU A 167 -2.38 -12.47 -20.17
C GLU A 167 -1.60 -13.53 -19.39
N GLU A 168 -2.35 -14.37 -18.68
CA GLU A 168 -1.86 -15.53 -17.94
C GLU A 168 -2.18 -16.83 -18.72
N ASP A 169 -1.18 -17.47 -19.35
CA ASP A 169 -1.32 -18.86 -19.78
C ASP A 169 -1.01 -19.81 -18.61
N LEU A 170 -2.06 -20.13 -17.85
CA LEU A 170 -2.02 -21.08 -16.73
C LEU A 170 -1.70 -22.53 -17.13
N SER A 171 -1.75 -22.88 -18.42
CA SER A 171 -1.40 -24.22 -18.92
C SER A 171 0.10 -24.41 -19.14
N SER A 172 0.84 -23.30 -19.30
CA SER A 172 2.30 -23.29 -19.49
C SER A 172 3.12 -23.37 -18.19
N LEU A 173 2.47 -23.16 -17.03
CA LEU A 173 3.13 -23.03 -15.73
C LEU A 173 3.46 -24.40 -15.10
N ASP A 174 4.73 -24.78 -15.13
CA ASP A 174 5.28 -25.85 -14.28
C ASP A 174 5.51 -25.28 -12.86
N TYR A 175 4.60 -25.60 -11.94
CA TYR A 175 4.64 -25.14 -10.54
C TYR A 175 5.79 -25.76 -9.73
N THR A 176 6.48 -26.80 -10.24
CA THR A 176 7.65 -27.41 -9.57
C THR A 176 8.95 -26.71 -9.92
N ARG A 177 9.05 -26.17 -11.14
CA ARG A 177 10.17 -25.33 -11.58
C ARG A 177 9.98 -23.88 -11.13
N HIS A 178 10.85 -23.45 -10.23
CA HIS A 178 10.98 -22.03 -9.90
C HIS A 178 11.37 -21.24 -11.17
N ASP A 179 10.85 -20.02 -11.32
CA ASP A 179 11.35 -19.04 -12.30
C ASP A 179 12.89 -19.02 -12.30
N GLN A 180 13.52 -19.05 -13.48
CA GLN A 180 14.98 -19.04 -13.60
C GLN A 180 15.64 -17.72 -13.15
N SER A 181 14.82 -16.69 -12.92
CA SER A 181 15.24 -15.36 -12.49
C SER A 181 15.74 -15.37 -11.04
N LEU A 182 16.97 -14.89 -10.85
CA LEU A 182 17.66 -14.83 -9.56
C LEU A 182 18.13 -13.40 -9.29
N LEU A 183 17.90 -12.90 -8.07
CA LEU A 183 18.47 -11.64 -7.59
C LEU A 183 19.23 -11.90 -6.29
N ARG A 184 20.57 -11.76 -6.33
CA ARG A 184 21.44 -11.94 -5.16
C ARG A 184 22.55 -10.90 -5.08
N TYR A 185 22.94 -10.53 -3.86
CA TYR A 185 24.08 -9.64 -3.56
C TYR A 185 23.95 -8.22 -4.16
N VAL A 186 22.73 -7.65 -4.15
CA VAL A 186 22.46 -6.32 -4.71
C VAL A 186 22.16 -5.31 -3.60
N LEU A 187 22.81 -4.14 -3.68
CA LEU A 187 22.47 -2.94 -2.93
C LEU A 187 21.51 -2.08 -3.77
N ILE A 188 20.39 -1.67 -3.18
CA ILE A 188 19.41 -0.77 -3.79
C ILE A 188 19.23 0.41 -2.83
N SER A 189 19.51 1.61 -3.32
CA SER A 189 19.42 2.87 -2.57
C SER A 189 18.71 3.92 -3.44
N GLU A 190 18.15 4.95 -2.80
CA GLU A 190 17.60 6.17 -3.42
C GLU A 190 16.61 5.94 -4.59
N THR A 191 15.47 5.31 -4.30
CA THR A 191 14.41 5.04 -5.30
C THR A 191 13.33 6.12 -5.39
N ASN A 192 12.64 6.18 -6.53
CA ASN A 192 11.59 7.17 -6.84
C ASN A 192 10.38 7.18 -5.90
N ASP A 193 9.78 8.36 -5.73
CA ASP A 193 8.53 8.65 -4.99
C ASP A 193 7.25 7.98 -5.56
N TYR A 194 7.36 7.13 -6.58
CA TYR A 194 6.22 6.65 -7.37
C TYR A 194 6.15 5.12 -7.55
N GLN A 195 7.21 4.37 -7.24
CA GLN A 195 7.29 2.92 -7.47
C GLN A 195 8.07 2.20 -6.36
N PRO A 196 7.74 0.94 -6.02
CA PRO A 196 8.53 0.12 -5.09
C PRO A 196 9.97 -0.10 -5.58
N ALA A 197 10.92 -0.26 -4.65
CA ALA A 197 12.32 -0.49 -5.01
C ALA A 197 12.55 -1.83 -5.75
N ILE A 198 11.76 -2.86 -5.40
CA ILE A 198 11.54 -4.06 -6.22
C ILE A 198 10.03 -4.29 -6.34
N GLN A 199 9.53 -4.52 -7.56
CA GLN A 199 8.15 -4.97 -7.80
C GLN A 199 8.15 -6.27 -8.62
N THR A 200 7.49 -7.30 -8.10
CA THR A 200 7.28 -8.59 -8.80
C THR A 200 5.80 -8.75 -9.13
N ILE A 201 5.48 -9.11 -10.37
CA ILE A 201 4.11 -9.30 -10.86
C ILE A 201 4.05 -10.63 -11.59
N TYR A 202 3.25 -11.57 -11.08
CA TYR A 202 3.14 -12.97 -11.52
C TYR A 202 4.40 -13.82 -11.33
N ARG A 203 5.55 -13.31 -11.83
CA ARG A 203 6.89 -13.87 -11.68
C ARG A 203 7.33 -13.86 -10.23
N THR A 204 8.06 -14.90 -9.83
CA THR A 204 8.54 -15.07 -8.46
C THR A 204 10.03 -15.44 -8.48
N PRO A 205 10.92 -14.48 -8.79
CA PRO A 205 12.36 -14.70 -8.72
C PRO A 205 12.78 -15.06 -7.30
N ALA A 206 13.82 -15.88 -7.16
CA ALA A 206 14.46 -16.09 -5.87
C ALA A 206 15.30 -14.86 -5.51
N ILE A 207 14.94 -14.18 -4.42
CA ILE A 207 15.58 -12.95 -3.96
C ILE A 207 16.28 -13.25 -2.63
N GLU A 208 17.61 -13.17 -2.60
CA GLU A 208 18.37 -13.40 -1.36
C GLU A 208 19.54 -12.43 -1.20
N ARG A 209 19.90 -12.10 0.05
CA ARG A 209 21.10 -11.30 0.36
C ARG A 209 21.12 -9.96 -0.38
N ILE A 210 19.97 -9.31 -0.48
CA ILE A 210 19.87 -7.93 -0.96
C ILE A 210 19.82 -6.97 0.24
N HIS A 211 20.22 -5.72 0.02
CA HIS A 211 20.03 -4.62 0.97
C HIS A 211 19.30 -3.49 0.26
N ILE A 212 18.10 -3.15 0.74
CA ILE A 212 17.31 -2.00 0.29
C ILE A 212 17.37 -0.93 1.38
N GLU A 213 17.73 0.29 1.02
CA GLU A 213 17.75 1.41 1.94
C GLU A 213 17.14 2.69 1.34
N HIS A 214 16.56 3.52 2.20
CA HIS A 214 16.03 4.85 1.84
C HIS A 214 15.03 4.83 0.67
N SER A 215 14.23 3.77 0.57
CA SER A 215 13.14 3.70 -0.41
C SER A 215 12.08 4.74 -0.08
N ARG A 216 11.76 5.62 -1.04
CA ARG A 216 10.72 6.64 -0.88
C ARG A 216 9.30 6.09 -0.90
N GLN A 217 9.15 4.80 -1.24
CA GLN A 217 7.89 4.08 -1.11
C GLN A 217 8.14 2.73 -0.43
N ILE A 218 7.77 1.62 -1.07
CA ILE A 218 7.89 0.26 -0.53
C ILE A 218 9.28 -0.30 -0.85
N GLY A 219 9.82 -1.13 0.03
CA GLY A 219 11.04 -1.90 -0.26
C GLY A 219 10.78 -2.96 -1.34
N PHE A 220 10.02 -4.00 -1.00
CA PHE A 220 9.68 -5.11 -1.91
C PHE A 220 8.16 -5.30 -2.04
N GLU A 221 7.62 -5.13 -3.24
CA GLU A 221 6.21 -5.41 -3.55
C GLU A 221 6.09 -6.71 -4.39
N PHE A 222 5.17 -7.59 -4.01
CA PHE A 222 4.78 -8.75 -4.81
C PHE A 222 3.27 -8.80 -5.06
N LEU A 223 2.92 -8.87 -6.34
CA LEU A 223 1.56 -8.84 -6.83
C LEU A 223 1.25 -10.13 -7.59
N LEU A 224 0.20 -10.82 -7.15
CA LEU A 224 -0.42 -11.95 -7.81
C LEU A 224 0.57 -13.11 -8.13
N PRO A 225 1.47 -13.51 -7.21
CA PRO A 225 2.45 -14.56 -7.47
C PRO A 225 1.77 -15.87 -7.92
N LYS A 226 2.38 -16.59 -8.87
CA LYS A 226 1.84 -17.87 -9.38
C LYS A 226 2.64 -19.10 -8.91
N GLN A 227 3.79 -18.90 -8.28
CA GLN A 227 4.59 -19.95 -7.65
C GLN A 227 5.01 -19.53 -6.23
N SER A 228 5.80 -20.37 -5.57
CA SER A 228 6.40 -20.10 -4.27
C SER A 228 7.30 -18.85 -4.31
N ILE A 229 7.27 -18.04 -3.25
CA ILE A 229 8.17 -16.89 -3.09
C ILE A 229 9.31 -17.29 -2.16
N LEU A 230 10.54 -16.97 -2.53
CA LEU A 230 11.71 -17.10 -1.66
C LEU A 230 12.35 -15.72 -1.50
N PHE A 231 12.16 -15.11 -0.32
CA PHE A 231 12.78 -13.86 0.08
C PHE A 231 13.53 -14.05 1.39
N GLY A 232 14.86 -14.02 1.36
CA GLY A 232 15.64 -14.30 2.56
C GLY A 232 17.04 -13.72 2.68
N TYR A 233 17.62 -13.81 3.88
CA TYR A 233 18.96 -13.27 4.22
C TYR A 233 19.15 -11.78 3.86
N SER A 234 18.05 -11.03 3.71
CA SER A 234 18.03 -9.69 3.12
C SER A 234 17.70 -8.62 4.16
N ARG A 235 18.01 -7.37 3.84
CA ARG A 235 17.83 -6.24 4.74
C ARG A 235 17.02 -5.14 4.05
N ILE A 236 16.03 -4.59 4.74
CA ILE A 236 15.26 -3.43 4.28
C ILE A 236 15.23 -2.38 5.39
N THR A 237 15.83 -1.21 5.12
CA THR A 237 15.96 -0.13 6.11
C THR A 237 15.40 1.21 5.63
N ASN A 238 14.75 1.93 6.53
CA ASN A 238 14.35 3.32 6.34
C ASN A 238 13.42 3.54 5.11
N SER A 239 12.54 2.58 4.81
CA SER A 239 11.45 2.78 3.83
C SER A 239 10.41 3.75 4.39
N LEU A 240 9.90 4.66 3.56
CA LEU A 240 8.85 5.62 3.97
C LEU A 240 7.45 5.00 4.03
N ASP A 241 7.24 3.90 3.33
CA ASP A 241 6.02 3.09 3.37
C ASP A 241 6.28 1.79 4.17
N LEU A 242 5.68 0.68 3.77
CA LEU A 242 5.97 -0.67 4.25
C LEU A 242 7.30 -1.20 3.70
N ALA A 243 8.04 -1.99 4.48
CA ALA A 243 9.21 -2.70 3.96
C ALA A 243 8.82 -3.74 2.87
N ILE A 244 7.70 -4.44 3.06
CA ILE A 244 7.14 -5.42 2.12
C ILE A 244 5.62 -5.25 1.98
N ASN A 245 5.12 -5.26 0.74
CA ASN A 245 3.70 -5.33 0.43
C ASN A 245 3.40 -6.56 -0.46
N GLY A 246 2.41 -7.36 -0.08
CA GLY A 246 2.02 -8.60 -0.74
C GLY A 246 0.52 -8.65 -1.03
N LEU A 247 0.17 -8.75 -2.31
CA LEU A 247 -1.18 -9.03 -2.77
C LEU A 247 -1.22 -10.40 -3.45
N VAL A 248 -1.91 -11.35 -2.85
CA VAL A 248 -2.01 -12.73 -3.31
C VAL A 248 -3.45 -13.03 -3.73
N TYR A 249 -3.64 -13.53 -4.95
CA TYR A 249 -4.96 -13.86 -5.48
C TYR A 249 -4.96 -15.17 -6.28
N TYR A 250 -5.81 -16.10 -5.85
CA TYR A 250 -6.00 -17.40 -6.51
C TYR A 250 -7.50 -17.69 -6.71
N GLY A 251 -8.12 -16.97 -7.64
CA GLY A 251 -9.46 -17.31 -8.14
C GLY A 251 -9.45 -18.66 -8.88
N GLN A 252 -10.39 -19.56 -8.55
CA GLN A 252 -10.50 -20.90 -9.12
C GLN A 252 -11.93 -21.39 -9.39
N SER A 253 -12.96 -20.89 -8.69
CA SER A 253 -14.30 -21.46 -8.82
C SER A 253 -14.98 -21.07 -10.13
N THR A 254 -15.68 -22.01 -10.74
CA THR A 254 -16.58 -21.78 -11.89
C THR A 254 -18.01 -21.42 -11.46
N HIS A 255 -18.24 -21.22 -10.16
CA HIS A 255 -19.54 -20.89 -9.60
C HIS A 255 -19.94 -19.43 -9.87
N GLU A 256 -21.25 -19.20 -9.99
CA GLU A 256 -21.87 -17.87 -10.08
C GLU A 256 -21.56 -16.95 -8.89
N LYS A 257 -21.11 -17.49 -7.75
CA LYS A 257 -20.74 -16.70 -6.57
C LYS A 257 -19.41 -17.19 -6.01
N SER A 258 -18.55 -16.24 -5.68
CA SER A 258 -17.22 -16.45 -5.13
C SER A 258 -17.28 -16.93 -3.67
N THR A 259 -16.51 -17.96 -3.30
CA THR A 259 -16.44 -18.49 -1.91
C THR A 259 -15.36 -17.80 -1.06
N PHE A 260 -15.08 -16.54 -1.37
CA PHE A 260 -14.12 -15.68 -0.72
C PHE A 260 -14.74 -14.28 -0.50
N ASP A 261 -14.09 -13.41 0.26
CA ASP A 261 -14.57 -12.04 0.54
C ASP A 261 -13.71 -10.97 -0.15
N LEU A 262 -14.28 -9.78 -0.32
CA LEU A 262 -13.64 -8.70 -1.08
C LEU A 262 -12.55 -8.02 -0.23
N LEU A 263 -11.49 -7.55 -0.89
CA LEU A 263 -10.50 -6.68 -0.27
C LEU A 263 -10.92 -5.21 -0.46
N TYR A 264 -11.08 -4.47 0.62
CA TYR A 264 -11.59 -3.08 0.60
C TYR A 264 -10.48 -2.00 0.58
N GLU A 265 -9.21 -2.40 0.51
CA GLU A 265 -8.07 -1.48 0.39
C GLU A 265 -7.33 -1.73 -0.93
N GLN A 266 -6.93 -0.67 -1.64
CA GLN A 266 -6.11 -0.82 -2.85
C GLN A 266 -4.65 -1.07 -2.50
N ASN A 267 -4.18 -2.29 -2.77
CA ASN A 267 -2.83 -2.77 -2.45
C ASN A 267 -1.81 -2.64 -3.60
N ILE A 268 -2.09 -1.80 -4.61
CA ILE A 268 -1.20 -1.58 -5.77
C ILE A 268 -0.51 -0.22 -5.69
N ASN A 269 0.80 -0.20 -5.90
CA ASN A 269 1.59 1.02 -6.00
C ASN A 269 2.09 1.31 -7.42
N GLY A 270 2.43 2.58 -7.67
CA GLY A 270 2.69 3.10 -9.02
C GLY A 270 1.59 2.80 -10.04
N LYS A 271 2.05 2.39 -11.24
CA LYS A 271 1.24 1.87 -12.35
C LYS A 271 1.89 0.56 -12.83
N PRO A 272 1.45 -0.63 -12.34
CA PRO A 272 2.10 -1.90 -12.63
C PRO A 272 2.08 -2.25 -14.13
N PHE A 273 3.24 -2.62 -14.68
CA PHE A 273 3.45 -2.82 -16.13
C PHE A 273 2.61 -3.96 -16.72
N SER A 274 2.56 -5.11 -16.04
CA SER A 274 1.95 -6.36 -16.55
C SER A 274 0.47 -6.53 -16.19
N LEU A 275 -0.17 -5.53 -15.56
CA LEU A 275 -1.60 -5.55 -15.26
C LEU A 275 -2.38 -4.60 -16.17
N LEU A 276 -3.56 -5.02 -16.61
CA LEU A 276 -4.33 -4.22 -17.56
C LEU A 276 -5.01 -3.05 -16.85
N ASN A 277 -4.54 -1.83 -17.09
CA ASN A 277 -5.28 -0.64 -16.68
C ASN A 277 -6.52 -0.46 -17.58
N LEU A 278 -7.70 -0.32 -16.97
CA LEU A 278 -8.97 -0.12 -17.69
C LEU A 278 -8.94 1.14 -18.59
N CYS A 279 -8.20 2.19 -18.19
CA CYS A 279 -8.03 3.44 -18.93
C CYS A 279 -6.92 3.41 -20.01
N ASN A 280 -6.22 2.29 -20.21
CA ASN A 280 -5.25 2.17 -21.31
C ASN A 280 -5.99 2.28 -22.67
N ALA A 281 -5.46 3.11 -23.57
CA ALA A 281 -6.08 3.53 -24.85
C ALA A 281 -6.55 2.39 -25.77
N HIS A 282 -6.06 1.16 -25.61
CA HIS A 282 -6.58 -0.02 -26.29
C HIS A 282 -8.05 -0.28 -25.89
N ARG A 283 -9.01 0.09 -26.75
CA ARG A 283 -10.46 -0.02 -26.48
C ARG A 283 -10.96 -1.47 -26.42
N ILE A 284 -10.38 -2.36 -27.23
CA ILE A 284 -10.75 -3.78 -27.33
C ILE A 284 -9.58 -4.65 -26.90
N ILE A 285 -9.87 -5.69 -26.11
CA ILE A 285 -8.92 -6.69 -25.63
C ILE A 285 -9.50 -8.08 -25.95
N ASN A 286 -8.73 -8.90 -26.67
CA ASN A 286 -9.10 -10.27 -26.99
C ASN A 286 -8.47 -11.21 -25.95
N VAL A 287 -9.30 -11.81 -25.11
CA VAL A 287 -8.87 -12.69 -24.01
C VAL A 287 -8.75 -14.13 -24.50
N LYS A 288 -7.54 -14.68 -24.44
CA LYS A 288 -7.20 -16.08 -24.76
C LYS A 288 -7.47 -17.01 -23.58
N TYR A 289 -7.12 -16.57 -22.36
CA TYR A 289 -7.16 -17.39 -21.14
C TYR A 289 -7.70 -16.61 -19.93
N ARG A 290 -6.82 -15.87 -19.23
CA ARG A 290 -7.09 -15.11 -18.01
C ARG A 290 -6.23 -13.85 -18.02
N LEU A 291 -6.76 -12.75 -17.49
CA LEU A 291 -6.01 -11.53 -17.18
C LEU A 291 -6.57 -10.88 -15.92
N ILE A 292 -5.76 -10.05 -15.26
CA ILE A 292 -6.23 -9.17 -14.19
C ILE A 292 -6.29 -7.73 -14.72
N THR A 293 -7.47 -7.13 -14.62
CA THR A 293 -7.73 -5.72 -14.94
C THR A 293 -7.89 -4.91 -13.67
N TYR A 294 -7.44 -3.66 -13.69
CA TYR A 294 -7.58 -2.75 -12.55
C TYR A 294 -7.97 -1.33 -12.98
N TYR A 295 -8.62 -0.62 -12.06
CA TYR A 295 -8.78 0.83 -12.09
C TYR A 295 -8.30 1.40 -10.76
N LYS A 296 -7.58 2.53 -10.80
CA LYS A 296 -7.07 3.23 -9.64
C LYS A 296 -7.36 4.72 -9.84
N TYR A 297 -7.87 5.36 -8.80
CA TYR A 297 -8.29 6.76 -8.88
C TYR A 297 -7.07 7.69 -9.05
N GLU A 298 -7.28 8.74 -9.84
CA GLU A 298 -6.37 9.88 -9.98
C GLU A 298 -7.11 11.16 -9.57
N TYR A 299 -6.42 12.31 -9.64
CA TYR A 299 -6.98 13.60 -9.20
C TYR A 299 -8.03 14.20 -10.14
N ASP A 300 -8.22 13.63 -11.34
CA ASP A 300 -9.22 14.06 -12.32
C ASP A 300 -10.42 13.10 -12.35
N TYR A 301 -11.62 13.62 -12.64
CA TYR A 301 -12.76 12.80 -13.07
C TYR A 301 -12.41 12.03 -14.36
N ARG A 302 -12.64 10.72 -14.39
CA ARG A 302 -12.36 9.88 -15.59
C ARG A 302 -13.33 8.73 -15.76
N THR A 303 -14.15 8.83 -16.79
CA THR A 303 -14.88 7.67 -17.35
C THR A 303 -13.93 6.83 -18.20
N CYS A 304 -13.78 5.55 -17.88
CA CYS A 304 -13.01 4.60 -18.69
C CYS A 304 -13.87 3.39 -19.06
N SER A 305 -13.80 2.93 -20.31
CA SER A 305 -14.56 1.77 -20.79
C SER A 305 -13.67 0.83 -21.61
N LYS A 306 -13.81 -0.47 -21.36
CA LYS A 306 -13.02 -1.54 -22.00
C LYS A 306 -13.95 -2.60 -22.57
N LEU A 307 -13.67 -3.08 -23.78
CA LEU A 307 -14.37 -4.20 -24.40
C LEU A 307 -13.51 -5.47 -24.34
N PHE A 308 -13.95 -6.47 -23.60
CA PHE A 308 -13.32 -7.78 -23.47
C PHE A 308 -14.04 -8.78 -24.38
N CYS A 309 -13.40 -9.18 -25.47
CA CYS A 309 -13.88 -10.19 -26.41
C CYS A 309 -13.10 -11.50 -26.23
N SER A 310 -13.58 -12.60 -26.80
CA SER A 310 -12.77 -13.80 -27.01
C SER A 310 -13.07 -14.43 -28.36
N ASN A 311 -12.06 -15.05 -28.96
CA ASN A 311 -12.20 -15.84 -30.19
C ASN A 311 -12.46 -17.32 -29.88
N ASN A 312 -12.39 -17.73 -28.61
CA ASN A 312 -12.64 -19.09 -28.16
C ASN A 312 -14.14 -19.32 -27.90
N PRO A 313 -14.67 -20.55 -28.06
CA PRO A 313 -16.08 -20.88 -27.80
C PRO A 313 -16.44 -20.98 -26.30
N TYR A 314 -15.56 -20.52 -25.41
CA TYR A 314 -15.72 -20.59 -23.96
C TYR A 314 -16.46 -19.35 -23.43
N LYS A 315 -17.17 -19.50 -22.30
CA LYS A 315 -17.85 -18.34 -21.69
C LYS A 315 -16.81 -17.38 -21.16
N ILE A 316 -16.88 -16.09 -21.51
CA ILE A 316 -16.05 -15.05 -20.88
C ILE A 316 -16.78 -14.48 -19.67
N GLY A 317 -16.05 -14.27 -18.56
CA GLY A 317 -16.62 -13.72 -17.34
C GLY A 317 -15.68 -12.80 -16.58
N ILE A 318 -16.26 -11.90 -15.79
CA ILE A 318 -15.57 -10.96 -14.90
C ILE A 318 -15.99 -11.18 -13.44
N ARG A 319 -15.00 -11.18 -12.54
CA ARG A 319 -15.17 -11.34 -11.09
C ARG A 319 -14.31 -10.32 -10.35
N PHE A 320 -14.90 -9.58 -9.42
CA PHE A 320 -14.18 -8.64 -8.56
C PHE A 320 -13.56 -9.36 -7.35
N PHE A 321 -12.41 -8.89 -6.89
CA PHE A 321 -11.79 -9.38 -5.65
C PHE A 321 -11.22 -8.26 -4.77
N GLN A 322 -11.03 -7.06 -5.30
CA GLN A 322 -10.64 -5.87 -4.53
C GLN A 322 -11.48 -4.68 -5.01
N VAL A 323 -12.23 -4.01 -4.12
CA VAL A 323 -13.19 -2.95 -4.48
C VAL A 323 -13.23 -1.88 -3.40
N ASN A 324 -13.02 -0.62 -3.79
CA ASN A 324 -13.17 0.56 -2.94
C ASN A 324 -13.55 1.77 -3.81
N LEU A 325 -14.83 1.94 -4.14
CA LEU A 325 -15.33 3.07 -4.92
C LEU A 325 -15.66 4.25 -4.01
N LEU A 326 -15.50 5.49 -4.49
CA LEU A 326 -15.89 6.65 -3.70
C LEU A 326 -17.42 6.66 -3.50
N ASN A 327 -17.84 6.90 -2.27
CA ASN A 327 -19.24 7.04 -1.88
C ASN A 327 -19.40 8.45 -1.29
N SER A 328 -20.12 9.33 -1.99
CA SER A 328 -20.38 10.69 -1.52
C SER A 328 -21.84 11.08 -1.77
N THR A 329 -22.36 11.96 -0.92
CA THR A 329 -23.78 12.39 -0.96
C THR A 329 -24.17 13.16 -2.22
N TYR A 330 -23.21 13.55 -3.07
CA TYR A 330 -23.43 14.35 -4.28
C TYR A 330 -22.92 13.67 -5.57
N GLN A 331 -21.94 12.77 -5.44
CA GLN A 331 -21.42 11.94 -6.53
C GLN A 331 -21.21 10.52 -6.00
N ASN A 332 -22.07 9.60 -6.43
CA ASN A 332 -21.81 8.17 -6.30
C ASN A 332 -20.99 7.73 -7.51
N ASP A 333 -19.95 6.94 -7.28
CA ASP A 333 -19.20 6.26 -8.36
C ASP A 333 -19.74 4.83 -8.57
N TRP A 334 -19.72 4.38 -9.83
CA TRP A 334 -20.34 3.12 -10.22
C TRP A 334 -19.62 2.38 -11.35
N ILE A 335 -19.83 1.07 -11.42
CA ILE A 335 -19.39 0.21 -12.52
C ILE A 335 -20.62 -0.31 -13.27
N GLU A 336 -20.60 -0.15 -14.58
CA GLU A 336 -21.55 -0.79 -15.49
C GLU A 336 -20.87 -1.97 -16.21
N ILE A 337 -21.60 -3.08 -16.30
CA ILE A 337 -21.17 -4.24 -17.10
C ILE A 337 -22.26 -4.52 -18.12
N HIS A 338 -21.91 -4.39 -19.39
CA HIS A 338 -22.79 -4.68 -20.52
C HIS A 338 -22.28 -5.91 -21.28
N ARG A 339 -23.22 -6.67 -21.83
CA ARG A 339 -22.97 -7.58 -22.94
C ARG A 339 -23.11 -6.80 -24.25
N VAL A 340 -22.15 -6.96 -25.14
CA VAL A 340 -22.16 -6.38 -26.48
C VAL A 340 -22.26 -7.50 -27.50
N ILE A 341 -23.27 -7.44 -28.36
CA ILE A 341 -23.47 -8.36 -29.49
C ILE A 341 -23.59 -7.49 -30.74
N ASN A 342 -23.03 -7.95 -31.86
CA ASN A 342 -23.30 -7.34 -33.15
C ASN A 342 -24.54 -8.02 -33.74
N ASP A 343 -25.59 -7.26 -34.03
CA ASP A 343 -26.76 -7.76 -34.75
C ASP A 343 -26.40 -8.06 -36.23
N GLU A 344 -27.26 -8.76 -36.97
CA GLU A 344 -26.98 -9.23 -38.35
C GLU A 344 -26.71 -8.08 -39.34
N ASP A 345 -27.28 -6.89 -39.11
CA ASP A 345 -27.01 -5.65 -39.84
C ASP A 345 -25.68 -4.95 -39.44
N GLY A 346 -24.92 -5.51 -38.49
CA GLY A 346 -23.64 -4.97 -38.01
C GLY A 346 -23.72 -3.94 -36.89
N ASN A 347 -24.92 -3.67 -36.35
CA ASN A 347 -25.11 -2.70 -35.25
C ASN A 347 -24.66 -3.24 -33.88
N GLU A 348 -24.03 -2.40 -33.04
CA GLU A 348 -23.68 -2.76 -31.65
C GLU A 348 -24.92 -2.75 -30.73
N LYS A 349 -25.44 -3.93 -30.38
CA LYS A 349 -26.45 -4.09 -29.35
C LYS A 349 -25.81 -4.21 -27.97
N ASN A 350 -26.16 -3.28 -27.08
CA ASN A 350 -25.62 -3.18 -25.72
C ASN A 350 -26.70 -3.55 -24.69
N GLU A 351 -26.55 -4.70 -24.04
CA GLU A 351 -27.45 -5.24 -23.01
C GLU A 351 -26.81 -5.05 -21.63
N LEU A 352 -27.45 -4.29 -20.72
CA LEU A 352 -26.93 -4.07 -19.36
C LEU A 352 -27.11 -5.35 -18.52
N LEU A 353 -25.99 -5.94 -18.06
CA LEU A 353 -25.99 -7.08 -17.15
C LEU A 353 -26.08 -6.63 -15.69
N THR A 354 -25.37 -5.57 -15.32
CA THR A 354 -25.41 -5.03 -13.96
C THR A 354 -24.88 -3.61 -13.83
N TYR A 355 -25.26 -2.99 -12.71
CA TYR A 355 -24.83 -1.69 -12.24
C TYR A 355 -24.43 -1.85 -10.75
N LEU A 356 -23.18 -1.50 -10.42
CA LEU A 356 -22.57 -1.74 -9.11
C LEU A 356 -22.03 -0.44 -8.50
N THR A 357 -22.34 -0.18 -7.23
CA THR A 357 -21.83 0.99 -6.47
C THR A 357 -21.22 0.52 -5.14
N ASN A 358 -20.57 1.43 -4.41
CA ASN A 358 -20.11 1.10 -3.04
C ASN A 358 -21.27 0.76 -2.07
N GLY A 359 -22.53 1.05 -2.43
CA GLY A 359 -23.73 0.64 -1.70
C GLY A 359 -24.34 -0.71 -2.15
N SER A 360 -23.81 -1.35 -3.20
CA SER A 360 -24.29 -2.65 -3.67
C SER A 360 -23.96 -3.77 -2.68
N SER A 361 -24.84 -4.77 -2.57
CA SER A 361 -24.66 -5.87 -1.62
C SER A 361 -23.39 -6.69 -1.91
N ASN A 362 -22.77 -7.23 -0.86
CA ASN A 362 -21.63 -8.14 -0.98
C ASN A 362 -21.97 -9.37 -1.86
N SER A 363 -23.24 -9.80 -1.87
CA SER A 363 -23.75 -10.86 -2.76
C SER A 363 -23.74 -10.53 -4.26
N ALA A 364 -23.80 -9.23 -4.63
CA ALA A 364 -23.67 -8.77 -6.02
C ALA A 364 -22.18 -8.64 -6.40
N TRP A 365 -21.37 -8.01 -5.55
CA TRP A 365 -19.93 -7.88 -5.79
C TRP A 365 -19.18 -9.22 -5.87
N LYS A 366 -19.63 -10.26 -5.15
CA LYS A 366 -19.11 -11.64 -5.25
C LYS A 366 -19.57 -12.41 -6.49
N HIS A 367 -20.52 -11.88 -7.27
CA HIS A 367 -21.09 -12.58 -8.43
C HIS A 367 -20.12 -12.66 -9.61
N LEU A 368 -20.18 -13.75 -10.35
CA LEU A 368 -19.44 -13.95 -11.60
C LEU A 368 -20.34 -13.55 -12.79
N TYR A 369 -20.13 -12.34 -13.30
CA TYR A 369 -20.86 -11.84 -14.47
C TYR A 369 -20.24 -12.45 -15.73
N SER A 370 -20.95 -13.34 -16.42
CA SER A 370 -20.41 -14.09 -17.58
C SER A 370 -21.40 -14.21 -18.73
N ILE A 371 -20.88 -14.38 -19.96
CA ILE A 371 -21.65 -14.48 -21.21
C ILE A 371 -21.10 -15.60 -22.10
N GLU A 372 -21.99 -16.20 -22.90
CA GLU A 372 -21.65 -17.29 -23.83
C GLU A 372 -21.29 -16.81 -25.24
N LYS A 373 -21.80 -15.64 -25.64
CA LYS A 373 -21.61 -15.02 -26.96
C LYS A 373 -21.64 -13.50 -26.84
N GLY A 374 -20.80 -12.84 -27.62
CA GLY A 374 -20.56 -11.40 -27.55
C GLY A 374 -19.32 -11.05 -26.73
N CYS A 375 -19.15 -9.77 -26.42
CA CYS A 375 -18.05 -9.24 -25.60
C CYS A 375 -18.58 -8.58 -24.32
N LEU A 376 -17.80 -8.58 -23.24
CA LEU A 376 -18.12 -7.84 -22.02
C LEU A 376 -17.57 -6.41 -22.11
N ARG A 377 -18.44 -5.40 -22.06
CA ARG A 377 -18.06 -3.99 -21.92
C ARG A 377 -18.13 -3.59 -20.46
N VAL A 378 -17.00 -3.21 -19.88
CA VAL A 378 -16.88 -2.78 -18.48
C VAL A 378 -16.57 -1.29 -18.47
N THR A 379 -17.42 -0.49 -17.85
CA THR A 379 -17.27 0.97 -17.76
C THR A 379 -17.23 1.40 -16.29
N ILE A 380 -16.27 2.27 -15.94
CA ILE A 380 -16.18 2.90 -14.61
C ILE A 380 -16.62 4.38 -14.69
N TYR A 381 -17.67 4.68 -13.94
CA TYR A 381 -18.16 5.97 -13.48
C TYR A 381 -17.33 6.49 -12.31
N ALA A 382 -16.21 7.21 -12.52
CA ALA A 382 -15.33 7.63 -11.42
C ALA A 382 -15.01 9.14 -11.35
N SER A 383 -15.32 9.71 -10.19
CA SER A 383 -14.91 11.02 -9.70
C SER A 383 -13.41 11.11 -9.33
N SER A 384 -12.95 12.34 -9.07
CA SER A 384 -11.61 12.60 -8.52
C SER A 384 -11.49 12.06 -7.10
N GLY A 385 -10.47 11.25 -6.80
CA GLY A 385 -10.39 10.58 -5.50
C GLY A 385 -9.01 10.12 -5.05
N SER A 386 -8.95 9.64 -3.80
CA SER A 386 -7.73 9.15 -3.17
C SER A 386 -7.17 7.93 -3.89
N LYS A 387 -5.84 7.83 -4.02
CA LYS A 387 -5.12 6.69 -4.64
C LYS A 387 -5.40 5.33 -3.96
N THR A 388 -6.02 5.33 -2.79
CA THR A 388 -6.54 4.18 -2.03
C THR A 388 -7.83 3.58 -2.60
N ASN A 389 -8.46 4.29 -3.54
CA ASN A 389 -9.74 3.94 -4.15
C ASN A 389 -9.52 3.34 -5.54
N GLY A 390 -10.42 2.48 -5.98
CA GLY A 390 -10.33 1.75 -7.24
C GLY A 390 -10.98 0.36 -7.17
N PHE A 391 -10.70 -0.47 -8.17
CA PHE A 391 -11.04 -1.89 -8.14
C PHE A 391 -9.99 -2.75 -8.85
N MET A 392 -9.96 -4.04 -8.51
CA MET A 392 -9.33 -5.09 -9.30
C MET A 392 -10.33 -6.20 -9.58
N ALA A 393 -10.28 -6.69 -10.83
CA ALA A 393 -11.12 -7.78 -11.29
C ALA A 393 -10.31 -8.76 -12.15
N GLU A 394 -10.67 -10.03 -12.03
CA GLU A 394 -10.28 -11.06 -12.97
C GLU A 394 -11.22 -11.04 -14.17
N VAL A 395 -10.66 -11.08 -15.38
CA VAL A 395 -11.39 -11.43 -16.61
C VAL A 395 -10.83 -12.74 -17.12
N THR A 396 -11.66 -13.76 -17.28
CA THR A 396 -11.21 -15.13 -17.56
C THR A 396 -12.23 -15.90 -18.40
N LEU A 397 -11.76 -16.94 -19.08
CA LEU A 397 -12.61 -17.88 -19.80
C LEU A 397 -13.00 -19.08 -18.92
N PHE A 398 -14.22 -19.58 -19.09
CA PHE A 398 -14.79 -20.68 -18.33
C PHE A 398 -15.07 -21.91 -19.21
N PRO A 399 -14.74 -23.13 -18.74
CA PRO A 399 -14.25 -23.45 -17.40
C PRO A 399 -12.77 -23.10 -17.16
N VAL A 400 -12.47 -22.52 -15.99
CA VAL A 400 -11.10 -22.28 -15.54
C VAL A 400 -10.43 -23.61 -15.19
N THR A 401 -9.17 -23.79 -15.58
CA THR A 401 -8.36 -24.95 -15.18
C THR A 401 -8.04 -24.91 -13.68
N PRO A 402 -8.49 -25.89 -12.87
CA PRO A 402 -8.16 -25.92 -11.45
C PRO A 402 -6.69 -26.31 -11.22
N PHE A 403 -6.03 -25.66 -10.27
CA PHE A 403 -4.59 -25.88 -9.97
C PHE A 403 -4.33 -26.06 -8.46
N SER A 404 -3.28 -26.79 -8.10
CA SER A 404 -2.97 -27.12 -6.69
C SER A 404 -2.20 -26.00 -5.99
N THR A 405 -2.90 -25.09 -5.30
CA THR A 405 -2.23 -24.11 -4.40
C THR A 405 -1.71 -24.73 -3.10
N ARG A 406 -1.85 -26.07 -2.91
CA ARG A 406 -1.35 -26.78 -1.71
C ARG A 406 0.18 -26.73 -1.58
N GLU A 407 0.87 -26.72 -2.71
CA GLU A 407 2.34 -26.76 -2.78
C GLU A 407 2.96 -25.34 -2.83
N ILE A 408 2.15 -24.31 -3.04
CA ILE A 408 2.63 -22.93 -3.05
C ILE A 408 2.89 -22.46 -1.62
N VAL A 409 4.14 -22.07 -1.37
CA VAL A 409 4.64 -21.56 -0.10
C VAL A 409 5.35 -20.24 -0.35
N HIS A 410 4.89 -19.18 0.29
CA HIS A 410 5.63 -17.93 0.35
C HIS A 410 6.50 -17.95 1.61
N GLN A 411 7.82 -17.89 1.44
CA GLN A 411 8.81 -17.90 2.52
C GLN A 411 9.50 -16.53 2.59
N ILE A 412 9.34 -15.87 3.73
CA ILE A 412 10.02 -14.63 4.11
C ILE A 412 10.85 -14.98 5.34
N SER A 413 12.14 -15.29 5.18
CA SER A 413 12.96 -15.75 6.29
C SER A 413 14.36 -15.14 6.43
N ASP A 414 14.84 -15.07 7.67
CA ASP A 414 16.21 -14.67 7.98
C ASP A 414 16.54 -13.21 7.58
N ASN A 415 15.52 -12.34 7.53
CA ASN A 415 15.63 -10.95 7.09
C ASN A 415 15.72 -9.95 8.25
N VAL A 416 16.25 -8.76 7.99
CA VAL A 416 16.36 -7.64 8.93
C VAL A 416 15.57 -6.43 8.45
N PHE A 417 14.58 -6.00 9.22
CA PHE A 417 13.73 -4.85 8.94
C PHE A 417 13.93 -3.77 10.01
N LEU A 418 14.44 -2.61 9.62
CA LEU A 418 14.78 -1.53 10.57
C LEU A 418 14.32 -0.15 10.11
N GLY A 419 13.64 0.59 11.00
CA GLY A 419 13.29 1.99 10.77
C GLY A 419 12.23 2.27 9.69
N ASN A 420 11.54 1.24 9.17
CA ASN A 420 10.52 1.41 8.13
C ASN A 420 9.25 2.03 8.70
N GLN A 421 8.71 3.07 8.06
CA GLN A 421 7.77 4.00 8.70
C GLN A 421 6.36 3.45 8.84
N GLN A 422 5.70 2.99 7.76
CA GLN A 422 4.32 2.51 7.88
C GLN A 422 4.22 1.08 8.44
N GLY A 423 5.33 0.34 8.44
CA GLY A 423 5.42 -1.01 9.00
C GLY A 423 6.44 -1.87 8.28
N VAL A 424 6.37 -3.18 8.51
CA VAL A 424 7.27 -4.18 7.92
C VAL A 424 6.57 -4.98 6.82
N LEU A 425 5.45 -5.64 7.09
CA LEU A 425 4.81 -6.53 6.12
C LEU A 425 3.30 -6.36 6.10
N LYS A 426 2.76 -6.00 4.94
CA LYS A 426 1.34 -6.22 4.62
C LYS A 426 1.23 -7.44 3.71
N TYR A 427 0.57 -8.50 4.16
CA TYR A 427 0.25 -9.68 3.38
C TYR A 427 -1.26 -9.81 3.26
N THR A 428 -1.79 -9.70 2.05
CA THR A 428 -3.23 -9.82 1.76
C THR A 428 -3.47 -10.98 0.80
N SER A 429 -4.45 -11.82 1.10
CA SER A 429 -4.71 -13.05 0.35
C SER A 429 -6.21 -13.26 0.14
N ALA A 430 -6.65 -13.30 -1.12
CA ALA A 430 -8.03 -13.57 -1.52
C ALA A 430 -8.12 -14.74 -2.52
N GLY A 431 -9.26 -15.43 -2.52
CA GLY A 431 -9.49 -16.62 -3.36
C GLY A 431 -10.09 -17.80 -2.60
N GLU A 432 -10.53 -18.80 -3.34
CA GLU A 432 -11.17 -20.00 -2.78
C GLU A 432 -10.15 -20.94 -2.10
N ARG A 433 -8.87 -20.86 -2.50
CA ARG A 433 -7.77 -21.62 -1.89
C ARG A 433 -6.44 -20.88 -1.98
N SER A 434 -6.04 -20.23 -0.88
CA SER A 434 -4.80 -19.44 -0.82
C SER A 434 -3.55 -20.27 -0.54
N ALA A 435 -2.39 -19.72 -0.95
CA ALA A 435 -1.07 -20.23 -0.59
C ALA A 435 -0.79 -20.16 0.92
N ASN A 436 0.25 -20.89 1.36
CA ASN A 436 0.73 -20.91 2.74
C ASN A 436 1.84 -19.86 2.94
N LEU A 437 1.96 -19.30 4.15
CA LEU A 437 2.97 -18.27 4.46
C LEU A 437 3.86 -18.70 5.64
N TYR A 438 5.18 -18.61 5.44
CA TYR A 438 6.20 -18.86 6.44
C TYR A 438 7.02 -17.58 6.65
N PHE A 439 6.81 -16.93 7.78
CA PHE A 439 7.53 -15.73 8.21
C PHE A 439 8.39 -16.09 9.43
N GLN A 440 9.68 -16.39 9.21
CA GLN A 440 10.52 -16.98 10.27
C GLN A 440 11.94 -16.41 10.37
N SER A 441 12.53 -16.45 11.56
CA SER A 441 13.90 -15.95 11.83
C SER A 441 14.11 -14.46 11.50
N ASN A 442 13.04 -13.66 11.31
CA ASN A 442 13.16 -12.26 10.93
C ASN A 442 13.35 -11.36 12.16
N THR A 443 14.16 -10.31 12.00
CA THR A 443 14.46 -9.32 13.06
C THR A 443 13.86 -7.97 12.70
N LEU A 444 12.91 -7.49 13.51
CA LEU A 444 12.13 -6.27 13.30
C LEU A 444 12.43 -5.27 14.43
N LEU A 445 13.14 -4.18 14.09
CA LEU A 445 13.62 -3.18 15.04
C LEU A 445 13.20 -1.75 14.67
N TYR A 446 12.65 -0.99 15.61
CA TYR A 446 12.33 0.45 15.43
C TYR A 446 11.42 0.78 14.23
N ASN A 447 10.60 -0.16 13.76
CA ASN A 447 9.64 0.09 12.68
C ASN A 447 8.32 0.68 13.23
N GLY A 448 7.51 1.24 12.35
CA GLY A 448 6.21 1.83 12.67
C GLY A 448 6.27 3.33 12.97
N TYR A 449 5.17 4.02 12.69
CA TYR A 449 5.09 5.47 12.83
C TYR A 449 4.26 5.83 14.07
N TYR A 450 4.91 6.36 15.13
CA TYR A 450 4.18 7.04 16.20
C TYR A 450 3.42 8.22 15.59
N ARG A 451 2.12 8.23 15.85
CA ARG A 451 1.12 9.07 15.21
C ARG A 451 0.22 9.51 16.37
N TYR A 452 0.16 10.80 16.67
CA TYR A 452 -0.26 11.31 17.98
C TYR A 452 -1.78 11.19 18.20
N ASN A 453 -2.19 10.46 19.23
CA ASN A 453 -3.61 10.24 19.62
C ASN A 453 -4.44 9.36 18.65
N SER A 454 -3.79 8.47 17.89
CA SER A 454 -4.41 7.34 17.15
C SER A 454 -3.60 6.05 17.29
N SER A 455 -4.24 4.91 17.02
CA SER A 455 -3.61 3.60 17.06
C SER A 455 -2.85 3.29 15.77
N SER A 456 -1.55 3.62 15.79
CA SER A 456 -0.56 3.31 14.75
C SER A 456 -0.85 2.02 13.99
N SER A 457 -0.78 2.09 12.66
CA SER A 457 -0.95 0.95 11.75
C SER A 457 -0.16 -0.30 12.23
N PRO A 458 -0.76 -1.50 12.18
CA PRO A 458 -0.06 -2.72 12.58
C PRO A 458 1.13 -2.97 11.66
N ILE A 459 2.27 -3.30 12.27
CA ILE A 459 3.57 -3.40 11.61
C ILE A 459 3.67 -4.66 10.77
N ASN A 460 3.04 -5.73 11.23
CA ASN A 460 2.72 -6.87 10.38
C ASN A 460 1.20 -6.99 10.30
N LEU A 461 0.66 -6.94 9.08
CA LEU A 461 -0.75 -7.04 8.77
C LEU A 461 -0.97 -8.26 7.87
N PHE A 462 -1.48 -9.34 8.44
CA PHE A 462 -1.75 -10.60 7.73
C PHE A 462 -3.26 -10.79 7.55
N LEU A 463 -3.77 -10.64 6.33
CA LEU A 463 -5.17 -10.91 5.97
C LEU A 463 -5.27 -12.20 5.15
N PHE A 464 -5.64 -13.30 5.81
CA PHE A 464 -5.75 -14.63 5.20
C PHE A 464 -7.19 -15.01 4.89
N GLN A 465 -7.51 -15.22 3.61
CA GLN A 465 -8.73 -15.94 3.20
C GLN A 465 -8.39 -17.33 2.65
N ASN A 466 -9.04 -18.37 3.17
CA ASN A 466 -8.90 -19.77 2.76
C ASN A 466 -7.44 -20.27 2.62
N SER A 467 -6.52 -19.80 3.47
CA SER A 467 -5.16 -20.33 3.59
C SER A 467 -5.12 -21.41 4.69
N GLN A 468 -4.36 -22.49 4.48
CA GLN A 468 -4.37 -23.64 5.40
C GLN A 468 -3.29 -23.58 6.49
N ARG A 469 -2.13 -23.01 6.19
CA ARG A 469 -0.98 -22.95 7.10
C ARG A 469 -0.34 -21.57 7.12
N PHE A 470 -0.17 -21.05 8.32
CA PHE A 470 0.64 -19.88 8.60
C PHE A 470 1.66 -20.25 9.68
N TYR A 471 2.95 -20.02 9.41
CA TYR A 471 4.01 -20.19 10.39
C TYR A 471 4.69 -18.84 10.64
N PHE A 472 4.65 -18.39 11.89
CA PHE A 472 5.33 -17.19 12.36
C PHE A 472 6.22 -17.60 13.52
N GLY A 473 7.51 -17.82 13.28
CA GLY A 473 8.38 -18.40 14.30
C GLY A 473 9.83 -17.95 14.32
N ASN A 474 10.45 -17.97 15.50
CA ASN A 474 11.81 -17.50 15.76
C ASN A 474 12.03 -16.02 15.40
N ASN A 475 10.98 -15.20 15.30
CA ASN A 475 11.11 -13.77 14.98
C ASN A 475 11.38 -12.93 16.22
N TRP A 476 12.18 -11.87 16.07
CA TRP A 476 12.50 -10.91 17.12
C TRP A 476 11.88 -9.55 16.79
N LEU A 477 10.88 -9.12 17.55
CA LEU A 477 10.16 -7.86 17.38
C LEU A 477 10.44 -6.97 18.58
N SER A 478 11.28 -5.94 18.41
CA SER A 478 11.73 -5.09 19.52
C SER A 478 11.72 -3.60 19.21
N ARG A 479 11.26 -2.80 20.17
CA ARG A 479 11.23 -1.33 20.12
C ARG A 479 10.44 -0.74 18.94
N ASN A 480 9.44 -1.47 18.45
CA ASN A 480 8.60 -1.01 17.34
C ASN A 480 7.33 -0.27 17.86
N LEU A 481 6.68 0.49 16.98
CA LEU A 481 5.52 1.34 17.27
C LEU A 481 4.26 0.78 16.59
N GLY A 482 3.57 -0.10 17.31
CA GLY A 482 2.53 -1.01 16.80
C GLY A 482 2.93 -2.48 16.95
N GLY A 483 2.00 -3.38 16.62
CA GLY A 483 2.14 -4.83 16.81
C GLY A 483 1.94 -5.66 15.53
N THR A 484 1.66 -6.96 15.74
CA THR A 484 1.30 -7.92 14.68
C THR A 484 -0.21 -8.19 14.72
N TYR A 485 -0.89 -7.85 13.63
CA TYR A 485 -2.31 -8.09 13.42
C TYR A 485 -2.49 -9.22 12.39
N ILE A 486 -3.25 -10.24 12.78
CA ILE A 486 -3.57 -11.40 11.94
C ILE A 486 -5.09 -11.50 11.87
N GLN A 487 -5.63 -11.74 10.67
CA GLN A 487 -7.05 -11.95 10.46
C GLN A 487 -7.25 -13.16 9.55
N CYS A 488 -8.17 -14.04 9.95
CA CYS A 488 -8.53 -15.23 9.20
C CYS A 488 -9.98 -15.17 8.69
N TYR A 489 -10.18 -15.74 7.51
CA TYR A 489 -11.47 -16.05 6.93
C TYR A 489 -11.40 -17.44 6.32
N SER A 490 -12.12 -18.41 6.88
CA SER A 490 -12.11 -19.80 6.42
C SER A 490 -13.51 -20.37 6.58
N GLN A 491 -14.18 -20.63 5.45
CA GLN A 491 -15.59 -21.03 5.44
C GLN A 491 -15.82 -22.54 5.61
N SER A 492 -14.76 -23.37 5.57
CA SER A 492 -14.90 -24.82 5.50
C SER A 492 -13.80 -25.60 6.22
N LEU A 493 -14.10 -26.84 6.61
CA LEU A 493 -13.10 -27.84 7.03
C LEU A 493 -12.00 -28.07 5.99
N SER A 494 -12.28 -27.89 4.70
CA SER A 494 -11.30 -28.07 3.63
C SER A 494 -10.29 -26.92 3.50
N SER A 495 -10.65 -25.75 4.03
CA SER A 495 -9.86 -24.51 4.06
C SER A 495 -9.51 -24.05 5.47
N ILE A 496 -9.59 -24.95 6.47
CA ILE A 496 -9.30 -24.68 7.88
C ILE A 496 -7.90 -24.05 8.07
N PHE A 497 -7.87 -22.88 8.71
CA PHE A 497 -6.65 -22.12 8.96
C PHE A 497 -5.95 -22.64 10.22
N ASN A 498 -4.66 -22.97 10.12
CA ASN A 498 -3.81 -23.34 11.24
C ASN A 498 -2.61 -22.40 11.29
N GLY A 499 -2.69 -21.42 12.18
CA GLY A 499 -1.60 -20.51 12.49
C GLY A 499 -0.73 -21.03 13.63
N HIS A 500 0.59 -21.01 13.46
CA HIS A 500 1.56 -21.40 14.47
C HIS A 500 2.44 -20.20 14.82
N LEU A 501 2.31 -19.68 16.05
CA LEU A 501 3.20 -18.67 16.61
C LEU A 501 4.21 -19.38 17.51
N PHE A 502 5.44 -19.58 17.04
CA PHE A 502 6.44 -20.41 17.71
C PHE A 502 7.72 -19.65 18.09
N ASN A 503 8.09 -19.61 19.38
CA ASN A 503 9.39 -19.10 19.82
C ASN A 503 9.71 -17.66 19.35
N ASN A 504 8.71 -16.77 19.31
CA ASN A 504 8.90 -15.36 18.97
C ASN A 504 9.12 -14.50 20.21
N VAL A 505 9.92 -13.44 20.08
CA VAL A 505 10.17 -12.47 21.15
C VAL A 505 9.56 -11.12 20.77
N PHE A 506 8.66 -10.60 21.62
CA PHE A 506 8.07 -9.27 21.51
C PHE A 506 8.51 -8.43 22.70
N TYR A 507 9.47 -7.52 22.50
CA TYR A 507 10.15 -6.80 23.59
C TYR A 507 10.06 -5.27 23.44
N ARG A 508 9.44 -4.57 24.41
CA ARG A 508 9.32 -3.10 24.41
C ARG A 508 8.74 -2.49 23.14
N ASN A 509 7.71 -3.12 22.56
CA ASN A 509 6.91 -2.51 21.50
C ASN A 509 5.78 -1.68 22.14
N ASN A 510 5.46 -0.54 21.54
CA ASN A 510 4.61 0.49 22.14
C ASN A 510 3.43 0.89 21.22
N ASN A 511 2.50 1.68 21.76
CA ASN A 511 1.40 2.40 21.08
C ASN A 511 0.17 1.59 20.63
N ASP A 512 0.28 0.28 20.39
CA ASP A 512 -0.91 -0.56 20.11
C ASP A 512 -0.72 -2.03 20.57
N SER A 513 -1.79 -2.82 20.49
CA SER A 513 -1.80 -4.26 20.77
C SER A 513 -0.70 -5.01 20.00
N VAL A 514 0.24 -5.60 20.74
CA VAL A 514 1.42 -6.33 20.26
C VAL A 514 1.05 -7.53 19.39
N LEU A 515 -0.04 -8.21 19.75
CA LEU A 515 -0.55 -9.36 19.02
C LEU A 515 -2.08 -9.35 19.01
N THR A 516 -2.68 -9.20 17.81
CA THR A 516 -4.12 -9.33 17.60
C THR A 516 -4.39 -10.47 16.63
N PHE A 517 -5.30 -11.39 16.96
CA PHE A 517 -5.81 -12.38 16.01
C PHE A 517 -7.35 -12.43 16.01
N ASN A 518 -7.93 -12.13 14.83
CA ASN A 518 -9.37 -11.99 14.64
C ASN A 518 -9.90 -12.97 13.58
N GLY A 519 -11.01 -13.66 13.88
CA GLY A 519 -11.80 -14.40 12.91
C GLY A 519 -13.02 -13.60 12.48
N MET A 520 -13.29 -13.53 11.17
CA MET A 520 -14.37 -12.68 10.64
C MET A 520 -15.77 -13.25 10.91
N GLU A 521 -16.01 -14.51 10.56
CA GLU A 521 -17.31 -15.20 10.70
C GLU A 521 -17.06 -16.68 11.03
N MET A 522 -17.93 -17.31 11.84
CA MET A 522 -17.87 -18.72 12.27
C MET A 522 -16.46 -19.23 12.68
N SER A 523 -16.03 -18.83 13.88
CA SER A 523 -14.72 -19.06 14.51
C SER A 523 -14.12 -20.48 14.48
N ALA A 524 -14.93 -21.53 14.26
CA ALA A 524 -14.54 -22.93 14.39
C ALA A 524 -13.46 -23.40 13.40
N PHE A 525 -13.20 -22.63 12.33
CA PHE A 525 -12.21 -22.97 11.30
C PHE A 525 -10.91 -22.14 11.37
N CYS A 526 -10.68 -21.42 12.47
CA CYS A 526 -9.47 -20.63 12.71
C CYS A 526 -8.75 -21.08 13.98
N ASN A 527 -7.72 -21.93 13.82
CA ASN A 527 -6.86 -22.40 14.89
C ASN A 527 -5.59 -21.54 15.01
N LEU A 528 -5.20 -21.20 16.24
CA LEU A 528 -3.91 -20.58 16.56
C LEU A 528 -3.19 -21.36 17.64
N TYR A 529 -1.96 -21.78 17.38
CA TYR A 529 -1.09 -22.47 18.33
C TYR A 529 0.06 -21.54 18.72
N ALA A 530 -0.02 -20.94 19.91
CA ALA A 530 0.96 -20.01 20.45
C ALA A 530 1.86 -20.73 21.47
N ILE A 531 3.08 -21.08 21.04
CA ILE A 531 4.00 -21.96 21.76
C ILE A 531 5.34 -21.25 21.98
N GLN A 532 5.85 -21.24 23.22
CA GLN A 532 7.19 -20.74 23.59
C GLN A 532 7.48 -19.26 23.25
N ASN A 533 6.46 -18.44 23.03
CA ASN A 533 6.63 -17.00 22.78
C ASN A 533 6.92 -16.23 24.08
N ALA A 534 7.71 -15.15 23.99
CA ALA A 534 7.96 -14.22 25.10
C ALA A 534 7.46 -12.82 24.74
N ILE A 535 6.59 -12.25 25.59
CA ILE A 535 5.96 -10.94 25.39
C ILE A 535 6.28 -10.09 26.62
N MET A 536 7.29 -9.22 26.51
CA MET A 536 7.93 -8.57 27.66
C MET A 536 8.03 -7.04 27.53
N PHE A 537 7.62 -6.32 28.58
CA PHE A 537 7.75 -4.87 28.74
C PHE A 537 7.11 -4.03 27.61
N ASN A 538 6.02 -4.52 27.01
CA ASN A 538 5.32 -3.81 25.92
C ASN A 538 4.23 -2.88 26.48
N ASP A 539 4.03 -1.72 25.85
CA ASP A 539 3.10 -0.68 26.32
C ASP A 539 2.01 -0.37 25.28
N ALA A 540 0.80 -0.85 25.52
CA ALA A 540 -0.37 -0.63 24.67
C ALA A 540 -1.28 0.53 25.16
N TYR A 541 -0.79 1.39 26.07
CA TYR A 541 -1.53 2.48 26.71
C TYR A 541 -2.89 2.05 27.29
N TYR A 542 -4.00 2.33 26.60
CA TYR A 542 -5.37 2.03 27.03
C TYR A 542 -5.95 0.75 26.38
N ARG A 543 -5.11 -0.06 25.72
CA ARG A 543 -5.52 -1.27 24.99
C ARG A 543 -4.93 -2.53 25.61
N ASN A 544 -5.57 -3.67 25.34
CA ASN A 544 -5.01 -4.98 25.68
C ASN A 544 -3.73 -5.22 24.87
N ILE A 545 -2.65 -5.64 25.53
CA ILE A 545 -1.38 -6.00 24.86
C ILE A 545 -1.60 -7.14 23.86
N ILE A 546 -2.53 -8.05 24.16
CA ILE A 546 -2.89 -9.21 23.32
C ILE A 546 -4.41 -9.26 23.16
N ASN A 547 -4.91 -9.52 21.95
CA ASN A 547 -6.33 -9.48 21.62
C ASN A 547 -6.74 -10.69 20.75
N PHE A 548 -7.83 -11.37 21.12
CA PHE A 548 -8.37 -12.55 20.42
C PHE A 548 -9.88 -12.48 20.27
N ASN A 549 -10.37 -12.41 19.03
CA ASN A 549 -11.81 -12.36 18.74
C ASN A 549 -12.20 -13.46 17.77
N SER A 550 -13.22 -14.24 18.12
CA SER A 550 -13.80 -15.27 17.23
C SER A 550 -12.79 -16.28 16.65
N VAL A 551 -11.92 -16.83 17.51
CA VAL A 551 -10.84 -17.76 17.13
C VAL A 551 -10.61 -18.86 18.18
N VAL A 552 -10.09 -20.01 17.76
CA VAL A 552 -9.68 -21.12 18.65
C VAL A 552 -8.18 -21.01 18.91
N ALA A 553 -7.78 -20.49 20.07
CA ALA A 553 -6.37 -20.27 20.41
C ALA A 553 -5.89 -21.17 21.55
N ASN A 554 -4.71 -21.77 21.38
CA ASN A 554 -4.07 -22.68 22.33
C ASN A 554 -2.68 -22.14 22.73
N PHE A 555 -2.47 -21.94 24.03
CA PHE A 555 -1.27 -21.33 24.60
C PHE A 555 -0.45 -22.36 25.38
N ARG A 556 0.85 -22.46 25.08
CA ARG A 556 1.78 -23.34 25.80
C ARG A 556 3.14 -22.68 26.02
N ASN A 557 3.57 -22.61 27.28
CA ASN A 557 4.87 -22.06 27.68
C ASN A 557 5.10 -20.62 27.17
N VAL A 558 4.06 -19.78 27.16
CA VAL A 558 4.16 -18.36 26.75
C VAL A 558 4.44 -17.50 27.97
N LEU A 559 5.52 -16.72 27.91
CA LEU A 559 5.92 -15.77 28.95
C LEU A 559 5.30 -14.40 28.66
N ILE A 560 4.66 -13.80 29.66
CA ILE A 560 4.08 -12.45 29.59
C ILE A 560 4.53 -11.68 30.83
N THR A 561 5.15 -10.51 30.65
CA THR A 561 5.67 -9.64 31.74
C THR A 561 5.56 -8.16 31.38
#